data_AF-A0A949Q772-F1
#
_entry.id   AF-A0A949Q772-F1
#
_cell.length_a   1.000
_cell.length_b   1.000
_cell.length_c   1.000
_cell.angle_alpha   90.00
_cell.angle_beta   90.00
_cell.angle_gamma   90.00
#
_symmetry.space_group_name_H-M   'P 1'
#
loop_
_entity.id
_entity.type
_entity.pdbx_description
1 polymer ?
#
loop_
_entity_poly.entity_id
_entity_poly.type
_entity_poly.pdbx_seq_one_letter_code
_entity_poly.pdbx_strand_id
1 'polypeptide(L)'
;PGQPQARIMPPRPMPGGAQPVMLTRLHIRYTPETFPEDLMFQETKDRQNFQTRYVLRHPAKVEPDSCPEAKAYLEGVIRRQEQEAQQLSTLTGGDINAIRQKLALPAAIVPRPWWEGLWK
;
A
#
# COMPACT_ATOMS: atom_id res chain seq x y z
N PRO A 1 -2.48 -26.23 21.55
CA PRO A 1 -1.52 -25.11 21.65
C PRO A 1 -1.45 -24.33 20.33
N GLY A 2 -2.23 -23.25 20.21
CA GLY A 2 -2.26 -22.39 19.02
C GLY A 2 -1.14 -21.36 19.04
N GLN A 3 -0.43 -21.20 17.92
CA GLN A 3 0.64 -20.21 17.78
C GLN A 3 0.07 -18.78 17.89
N PRO A 4 0.79 -17.83 18.53
CA PRO A 4 0.34 -16.44 18.62
C PRO A 4 0.40 -15.80 17.23
N GLN A 5 -0.75 -15.37 16.70
CA GLN A 5 -0.81 -14.57 15.49
C GLN A 5 -0.05 -13.26 15.69
N ALA A 6 1.00 -13.04 14.90
CA ALA A 6 1.72 -11.78 14.89
C ALA A 6 0.74 -10.64 14.55
N ARG A 7 0.54 -9.73 15.50
CA ARG A 7 -0.24 -8.51 15.27
C ARG A 7 0.50 -7.65 14.27
N ILE A 8 0.02 -7.65 13.03
CA ILE A 8 0.54 -6.82 11.93
C ILE A 8 0.22 -5.33 12.15
N MET A 9 -0.73 -4.99 13.02
CA MET A 9 -1.13 -3.62 13.31
C MET A 9 -0.83 -3.23 14.76
N PRO A 10 -0.39 -1.98 15.01
CA PRO A 10 -0.29 -1.45 16.35
C PRO A 10 -1.65 -1.49 17.06
N PRO A 11 -1.68 -1.64 18.39
CA PRO A 11 -2.93 -1.68 19.15
C PRO A 11 -3.77 -0.42 18.87
N ARG A 12 -5.09 -0.62 18.67
CA ARG A 12 -6.04 0.48 18.49
C ARG A 12 -5.93 1.45 19.69
N PRO A 13 -5.75 2.76 19.46
CA PRO A 13 -5.79 3.74 20.53
C PRO A 13 -7.14 3.65 21.25
N MET A 14 -7.10 3.62 22.57
CA MET A 14 -8.27 3.80 23.43
C MET A 14 -9.01 5.09 23.04
N PRO A 15 -10.33 5.21 23.28
CA PRO A 15 -11.10 6.41 22.96
C PRO A 15 -10.74 7.55 23.94
N GLY A 16 -9.53 8.09 23.82
CA GLY A 16 -9.18 9.43 24.25
C GLY A 16 -9.44 10.37 23.08
N GLY A 17 -9.93 11.59 23.38
CA GLY A 17 -10.31 12.59 22.38
C GLY A 17 -9.26 12.80 21.29
N ALA A 18 -9.71 13.32 20.14
CA ALA A 18 -8.86 13.56 18.97
C ALA A 18 -7.55 14.26 19.38
N GLN A 19 -6.43 13.52 19.28
CA GLN A 19 -5.11 14.07 19.53
C GLN A 19 -4.86 15.18 18.51
N PRO A 20 -4.37 16.37 18.90
CA PRO A 20 -3.99 17.39 17.95
C PRO A 20 -2.79 16.91 17.14
N VAL A 21 -3.03 16.40 15.93
CA VAL A 21 -2.00 15.98 14.98
C VAL A 21 -1.81 17.09 13.93
N MET A 22 -0.59 17.60 13.82
CA MET A 22 -0.24 18.60 12.79
C MET A 22 0.29 17.87 11.55
N LEU A 23 -0.33 18.10 10.39
CA LEU A 23 0.09 17.53 9.11
C LEU A 23 0.71 18.63 8.23
N THR A 24 1.99 18.51 7.94
CA THR A 24 2.68 19.40 6.99
C THR A 24 2.58 18.80 5.59
N ARG A 25 1.79 19.43 4.70
CA ARG A 25 1.67 18.98 3.29
C ARG A 25 2.73 19.67 2.44
N LEU A 26 3.62 18.90 1.83
CA LEU A 26 4.68 19.39 0.96
C LEU A 26 4.52 18.82 -0.46
N HIS A 27 4.41 19.67 -1.47
CA HIS A 27 4.47 19.29 -2.89
C HIS A 27 5.67 20.00 -3.52
N ILE A 28 6.66 19.23 -3.98
CA ILE A 28 7.84 19.77 -4.67
C ILE A 28 8.04 19.03 -5.99
N ARG A 29 8.29 19.80 -7.04
CA ARG A 29 8.98 19.34 -8.25
C ARG A 29 10.19 20.24 -8.43
N TYR A 30 11.40 19.70 -8.37
CA TYR A 30 12.62 20.46 -8.59
C TYR A 30 13.44 19.80 -9.70
N THR A 31 14.13 20.61 -10.49
CA THR A 31 15.21 20.15 -11.39
C THR A 31 16.51 20.83 -10.96
N PRO A 32 17.67 20.17 -11.09
CA PRO A 32 18.96 20.73 -10.66
C PRO A 32 19.28 22.09 -11.28
N GLU A 33 18.74 22.39 -12.47
CA GLU A 33 19.03 23.65 -13.17
C GLU A 33 18.29 24.86 -12.59
N THR A 34 17.23 24.67 -11.81
CA THR A 34 16.34 25.77 -11.38
C THR A 34 16.47 26.15 -9.90
N PHE A 35 17.05 25.30 -9.06
CA PHE A 35 17.24 25.56 -7.63
C PHE A 35 18.59 25.02 -7.14
N PRO A 36 19.67 25.82 -7.19
CA PRO A 36 21.00 25.42 -6.72
C PRO A 36 21.17 25.48 -5.20
N GLU A 37 20.20 26.02 -4.46
CA GLU A 37 20.24 26.18 -3.00
C GLU A 37 19.36 25.15 -2.28
N ASP A 38 19.75 24.80 -1.04
CA ASP A 38 19.04 23.86 -0.18
C ASP A 38 17.69 24.44 0.27
N LEU A 39 16.65 23.60 0.28
CA LEU A 39 15.29 24.02 0.62
C LEU A 39 15.19 24.34 2.13
N MET A 40 15.04 25.62 2.46
CA MET A 40 14.71 26.07 3.82
C MET A 40 13.19 26.15 4.02
N PHE A 41 12.65 25.39 4.97
CA PHE A 41 11.23 25.43 5.32
C PHE A 41 10.93 26.54 6.33
N GLN A 42 9.81 27.24 6.15
CA GLN A 42 9.24 28.15 7.14
C GLN A 42 7.96 27.57 7.73
N GLU A 43 7.92 27.45 9.05
CA GLU A 43 6.70 27.10 9.78
C GLU A 43 5.73 28.29 9.73
N THR A 44 4.54 28.08 9.14
CA THR A 44 3.50 29.10 9.15
C THR A 44 2.75 29.07 10.49
N LYS A 45 2.23 30.22 10.95
CA LYS A 45 1.41 30.30 12.17
C LYS A 45 0.00 29.70 12.00
N ASP A 46 -0.29 29.13 10.83
CA ASP A 46 -1.61 28.57 10.53
C ASP A 46 -1.85 27.30 11.34
N ARG A 47 -2.89 27.34 12.17
CA ARG A 47 -3.35 26.22 13.00
C ARG A 47 -4.78 25.81 12.66
N GLN A 48 -5.26 26.18 11.48
CA GLN A 48 -6.60 25.80 11.03
C GLN A 48 -6.73 24.28 10.93
N ASN A 49 -7.89 23.78 11.34
CA ASN A 49 -8.22 22.36 11.20
C ASN A 49 -8.39 22.04 9.72
N PHE A 50 -7.53 21.17 9.19
CA PHE A 50 -7.72 20.58 7.88
C PHE A 50 -8.55 19.29 8.04
N GLN A 51 -9.42 19.01 7.06
CA GLN A 51 -10.12 17.73 7.01
C GLN A 51 -9.37 16.81 6.05
N THR A 52 -8.91 15.66 6.52
CA THR A 52 -8.40 14.59 5.66
C THR A 52 -9.53 13.64 5.30
N ARG A 53 -9.59 13.26 4.02
CA ARG A 53 -10.47 12.18 3.56
C ARG A 53 -9.62 11.01 3.11
N TYR A 54 -9.81 9.86 3.76
CA TYR A 54 -9.27 8.60 3.29
C TYR A 54 -10.33 7.89 2.43
N VAL A 55 -10.01 7.58 1.18
CA VAL A 55 -10.94 6.92 0.24
C VAL A 55 -10.45 5.51 -0.02
N LEU A 56 -11.14 4.53 0.55
CA LEU A 56 -10.95 3.12 0.24
C LEU A 56 -11.77 2.74 -0.98
N ARG A 57 -11.16 2.03 -1.92
CA ARG A 57 -11.84 1.47 -3.10
C ARG A 57 -11.88 -0.05 -2.96
N HIS A 58 -13.07 -0.61 -2.98
CA HIS A 58 -13.26 -2.06 -3.04
C HIS A 58 -13.42 -2.50 -4.50
N PRO A 59 -12.68 -3.52 -4.96
CA PRO A 59 -12.89 -4.11 -6.28
C PRO A 59 -14.32 -4.64 -6.44
N ALA A 60 -14.86 -4.57 -7.65
CA ALA A 60 -16.12 -5.20 -7.99
C ALA A 60 -15.96 -6.74 -7.93
N LYS A 61 -16.98 -7.43 -7.42
CA LYS A 61 -17.04 -8.89 -7.43
C LYS A 61 -17.76 -9.32 -8.71
N VAL A 62 -16.98 -9.73 -9.71
CA VAL A 62 -17.47 -10.20 -11.00
C VAL A 62 -16.76 -11.50 -11.36
N GLU A 63 -17.46 -12.43 -11.99
CA GLU A 63 -16.84 -13.62 -12.55
C GLU A 63 -15.97 -13.24 -13.77
N PRO A 64 -14.91 -14.00 -14.07
CA PRO A 64 -14.04 -13.72 -15.22
C PRO A 64 -14.76 -13.72 -16.57
N ASP A 65 -15.88 -14.44 -16.67
CA ASP A 65 -16.64 -14.64 -17.90
C ASP A 65 -17.90 -13.76 -17.98
N SER A 66 -18.13 -12.85 -17.02
CA SER A 66 -19.35 -12.03 -16.98
C SER A 66 -19.41 -11.01 -18.12
N CYS A 67 -18.25 -10.53 -18.61
CA CYS A 67 -18.16 -9.66 -19.79
C CYS A 67 -16.75 -9.72 -20.41
N PRO A 68 -16.57 -9.27 -21.68
CA PRO A 68 -15.27 -9.30 -22.35
C PRO A 68 -14.13 -8.59 -21.60
N GLU A 69 -14.47 -7.56 -20.82
CA GLU A 69 -13.52 -6.73 -20.06
C GLU A 69 -13.21 -7.28 -18.66
N ALA A 70 -14.00 -8.25 -18.16
CA ALA A 70 -13.92 -8.72 -16.79
C ALA A 70 -12.55 -9.31 -16.47
N LYS A 71 -11.99 -10.14 -17.37
CA LYS A 71 -10.67 -10.72 -17.19
C LYS A 71 -9.56 -9.67 -17.06
N ALA A 72 -9.51 -8.71 -17.98
CA ALA A 72 -8.52 -7.64 -17.96
C ALA A 72 -8.65 -6.75 -16.71
N TYR A 73 -9.88 -6.49 -16.27
CA TYR A 73 -10.15 -5.77 -15.03
C TYR A 73 -9.59 -6.52 -13.81
N LEU A 74 -9.90 -7.82 -13.68
CA LEU A 74 -9.45 -8.64 -12.55
C LEU A 74 -7.92 -8.77 -12.50
N GLU A 75 -7.25 -8.96 -13.65
CA GLU A 75 -5.80 -8.94 -13.73
C GLU A 75 -5.21 -7.60 -13.26
N GLY A 76 -5.84 -6.48 -13.65
CA GLY A 76 -5.49 -5.15 -13.17
C GLY A 76 -5.66 -4.97 -11.66
N VAL A 77 -6.72 -5.55 -11.08
CA VAL A 77 -6.96 -5.55 -9.63
C VAL A 77 -5.87 -6.31 -8.89
N ILE A 78 -5.52 -7.51 -9.35
CA ILE A 78 -4.48 -8.36 -8.74
C ILE A 78 -3.14 -7.60 -8.76
N ARG A 79 -2.76 -7.04 -9.92
CA ARG A 79 -1.51 -6.26 -10.05
C ARG A 79 -1.47 -5.08 -9.08
N ARG A 80 -2.57 -4.33 -8.94
CA ARG A 80 -2.64 -3.19 -8.03
C ARG A 80 -2.52 -3.62 -6.57
N GLN A 81 -3.24 -4.66 -6.17
CA GLN A 81 -3.19 -5.16 -4.79
C GLN A 81 -1.81 -5.72 -4.41
N GLU A 82 -1.09 -6.32 -5.36
CA GLU A 82 0.31 -6.74 -5.13
C GLU A 82 1.23 -5.53 -4.91
N GLN A 83 1.07 -4.44 -5.68
CA GLN A 83 1.82 -3.20 -5.45
C GLN A 83 1.49 -2.58 -4.09
N GLU A 84 0.21 -2.57 -3.70
CA GLU A 84 -0.24 -2.10 -2.39
C GLU A 84 0.37 -2.93 -1.26
N ALA A 85 0.46 -4.26 -1.42
CA ALA A 85 1.09 -5.16 -0.45
C ALA A 85 2.59 -4.85 -0.29
N GLN A 86 3.31 -4.69 -1.40
CA GLN A 86 4.73 -4.33 -1.40
C GLN A 86 4.95 -2.97 -0.74
N GLN A 87 4.16 -1.97 -1.09
CA GLN A 87 4.26 -0.64 -0.51
C GLN A 87 3.97 -0.66 1.00
N LEU A 88 2.95 -1.41 1.44
CA LEU A 88 2.66 -1.58 2.85
C LEU A 88 3.82 -2.22 3.60
N SER A 89 4.42 -3.28 3.05
CA SER A 89 5.59 -3.94 3.62
C SER A 89 6.78 -2.97 3.74
N THR A 90 7.09 -2.23 2.67
CA THR A 90 8.18 -1.24 2.67
C THR A 90 7.98 -0.13 3.69
N LEU A 91 6.76 0.38 3.84
CA LEU A 91 6.46 1.48 4.77
C LEU A 91 6.39 1.05 6.24
N THR A 92 6.03 -0.20 6.51
CA THR A 92 5.77 -0.68 7.88
C THR A 92 6.80 -1.69 8.40
N GLY A 93 7.64 -2.23 7.53
CA GLY A 93 8.54 -3.36 7.84
C GLY A 93 7.81 -4.70 8.04
N GLY A 94 6.51 -4.78 7.72
CA GLY A 94 5.74 -6.02 7.86
C GLY A 94 6.14 -7.10 6.85
N ASP A 95 6.00 -8.37 7.23
CA ASP A 95 6.25 -9.52 6.34
C ASP A 95 5.27 -9.52 5.15
N ILE A 96 5.83 -9.41 3.95
CA ILE A 96 5.08 -9.38 2.69
C ILE A 96 4.22 -10.63 2.48
N ASN A 97 4.68 -11.81 2.93
CA ASN A 97 3.94 -13.05 2.73
C ASN A 97 2.69 -13.10 3.63
N ALA A 98 2.82 -12.62 4.87
CA ALA A 98 1.68 -12.46 5.77
C ALA A 98 0.66 -11.43 5.25
N ILE A 99 1.13 -10.35 4.62
CA ILE A 99 0.27 -9.34 3.99
C ILE A 99 -0.48 -9.94 2.78
N ARG A 100 0.22 -10.62 1.87
CA ARG A 100 -0.39 -11.28 0.70
C ARG A 100 -1.46 -12.29 1.09
N GLN A 101 -1.20 -13.10 2.12
CA GLN A 101 -2.17 -14.06 2.66
C GLN A 101 -3.43 -13.35 3.17
N LYS A 102 -3.29 -12.23 3.89
CA LYS A 102 -4.44 -11.46 4.38
C LYS A 102 -5.25 -10.80 3.26
N LEU A 103 -4.58 -10.39 2.18
CA LEU A 103 -5.24 -9.86 1.00
C LEU A 103 -5.87 -10.94 0.11
N ALA A 104 -5.67 -12.22 0.45
CA ALA A 104 -6.08 -13.37 -0.36
C ALA A 104 -5.58 -13.26 -1.81
N LEU A 105 -4.40 -12.66 -2.00
CA LEU A 105 -3.77 -12.56 -3.30
C LEU A 105 -3.35 -13.95 -3.78
N PRO A 106 -3.51 -14.26 -5.08
CA PRO A 106 -2.93 -15.48 -5.63
C PRO A 106 -1.43 -15.47 -5.34
N ALA A 107 -0.89 -16.63 -4.94
CA ALA A 107 0.54 -16.76 -4.72
C ALA A 107 1.26 -16.25 -5.98
N ALA A 108 2.24 -15.36 -5.79
CA ALA A 108 3.04 -14.86 -6.89
C ALA A 108 3.56 -16.09 -7.68
N ILE A 109 3.31 -16.10 -8.99
CA ILE A 109 3.83 -17.15 -9.85
C ILE A 109 5.33 -17.00 -9.80
N VAL A 110 6.00 -17.82 -9.00
CA VAL A 110 7.46 -17.91 -8.99
C VAL A 110 7.80 -18.55 -10.32
N PRO A 111 8.41 -17.82 -11.28
CA PRO A 111 8.78 -18.44 -12.54
C PRO A 111 9.75 -19.58 -12.22
N ARG A 112 9.37 -20.81 -12.59
CA ARG A 112 10.27 -21.95 -12.44
C ARG A 112 11.52 -21.67 -13.25
N PRO A 113 12.71 -21.91 -12.69
CA PRO A 113 13.91 -21.73 -13.45
C PRO A 113 13.89 -22.60 -14.71
N TRP A 114 14.40 -22.07 -15.82
CA TRP A 114 14.38 -22.75 -17.12
C TRP A 114 15.04 -24.14 -17.08
N TRP A 115 15.93 -24.40 -16.10
CA TRP A 115 16.65 -25.65 -15.95
C TRP A 115 15.86 -26.79 -15.25
N GLU A 116 14.71 -26.52 -14.62
CA GLU A 116 13.92 -27.57 -13.96
C GLU A 116 13.28 -28.58 -14.93
N GLY A 117 13.15 -28.23 -16.22
CA GLY A 117 12.60 -29.12 -17.26
C GLY A 117 13.64 -30.01 -17.94
N LEU A 118 14.94 -29.83 -17.67
CA LEU A 118 16.01 -30.50 -18.40
C LEU A 118 16.29 -31.95 -17.98
N TRP A 119 15.77 -32.38 -16.82
CA TRP A 119 16.11 -33.67 -16.21
C TRP A 119 14.89 -34.60 -16.07
N LYS A 120 14.00 -34.59 -17.06
CA LYS A 120 12.92 -35.59 -17.19
C LYS A 120 13.16 -36.54 -18.35
#